data_AF-A0A0L1JUK7-F1
#
_entry.id   AF-A0A0L1JUK7-F1
#
_cell.length_a   1.000
_cell.length_b   1.000
_cell.length_c   1.000
_cell.angle_alpha   90.00
_cell.angle_beta   90.00
_cell.angle_gamma   90.00
#
_symmetry.space_group_name_H-M   'P 1'
#
loop_
_entity.id
_entity.type
_entity.pdbx_description
1 polymer ?
#
loop_
_entity_poly.entity_id
_entity_poly.type
_entity_poly.pdbx_seq_one_letter_code
_entity_poly.pdbx_strand_id
1 'polypeptide(L)'
;MHPSLHRLAAASACLIGASTLAQADGHLPDWVTMSDREFAEAHVDMAFSDDLEAQSAVAWMLFARANQQVDTATGQISAWHTWPTDADTFPAPGGTASCAVTPVMRDIPAFVKSKKVLAGKADAQASAAKGGEEVTRSPEGCEYLVNKGLNTKAGVAGYFQDPDAFVDMPIGAVEIKARWAEPGTPTTEGAYSYRGASGEYALVGLHLMVKMAPTPRDMYTSEQPSWFWTTFEFGKNPGLANVRSLVTYNDALPQDAALELLNEAGLDVDTFGLYSPNGTQIRFSDNDGKTGIVLGHSMMEDFAGVNINMKDPGPFPADWTMFNSSCHACHATAAYDTANASFTQMPLVVGRLPKSEMDILATHKPLDFMWPIAFQAK
;
A
#
# COMPACT_ATOMS: atom_id res chain seq x y z
N MET A 1 29.29 44.99 -14.25
CA MET A 1 28.09 45.17 -13.40
C MET A 1 27.25 43.91 -13.55
N HIS A 2 27.39 42.96 -12.63
CA HIS A 2 26.63 41.71 -12.60
C HIS A 2 25.55 41.84 -11.52
N PRO A 3 24.27 41.50 -11.80
CA PRO A 3 23.27 41.46 -10.74
C PRO A 3 23.36 40.09 -10.05
N SER A 4 23.57 40.13 -8.74
CA SER A 4 23.53 38.98 -7.84
C SER A 4 22.07 38.55 -7.62
N LEU A 5 21.74 37.33 -8.04
CA LEU A 5 20.48 36.67 -7.71
C LEU A 5 20.52 36.19 -6.25
N HIS A 6 19.77 36.86 -5.38
CA HIS A 6 19.49 36.38 -4.03
C HIS A 6 18.45 35.24 -4.11
N ARG A 7 18.87 34.01 -3.79
CA ARG A 7 17.96 32.90 -3.51
C ARG A 7 17.41 33.07 -2.10
N LEU A 8 16.11 33.32 -1.99
CA LEU A 8 15.35 33.21 -0.74
C LEU A 8 15.22 31.72 -0.40
N ALA A 9 15.91 31.29 0.66
CA ALA A 9 15.65 30.00 1.29
C ALA A 9 14.38 30.14 2.14
N ALA A 10 13.28 29.53 1.69
CA ALA A 10 12.11 29.35 2.52
C ALA A 10 12.42 28.25 3.55
N ALA A 11 12.49 28.63 4.83
CA ALA A 11 12.53 27.68 5.93
C ALA A 11 11.12 27.11 6.12
N SER A 12 10.89 25.89 5.65
CA SER A 12 9.71 25.11 6.04
C SER A 12 9.85 24.74 7.51
N ALA A 13 9.08 25.42 8.37
CA ALA A 13 8.87 24.98 9.74
C ALA A 13 8.01 23.71 9.68
N CYS A 14 8.64 22.56 9.92
CA CYS A 14 7.97 21.29 10.13
C CYS A 14 7.24 21.36 11.48
N LEU A 15 5.98 21.78 11.46
CA LEU A 15 5.09 21.67 12.63
C LEU A 15 4.68 20.21 12.73
N ILE A 16 5.45 19.43 13.49
CA ILE A 16 5.02 18.13 13.97
C ILE A 16 3.91 18.42 14.99
N GLY A 17 2.66 18.45 14.51
CA GLY A 17 1.50 18.45 15.38
C GLY A 17 1.48 17.10 16.09
N ALA A 18 1.86 17.08 17.36
CA ALA A 18 1.59 15.95 18.23
C ALA A 18 0.07 15.83 18.35
N SER A 19 -0.52 14.93 17.57
CA SER A 19 -1.90 14.49 17.74
C SER A 19 -2.01 13.99 19.18
N THR A 20 -2.73 14.72 20.01
CA THR A 20 -3.02 14.31 21.39
C THR A 20 -3.96 13.13 21.33
N LEU A 21 -3.41 11.92 21.24
CA LEU A 21 -4.12 10.69 21.55
C LEU A 21 -4.65 10.83 22.98
N ALA A 22 -5.96 10.62 23.17
CA ALA A 22 -6.57 10.56 24.49
C ALA A 22 -5.97 9.39 25.29
N GLN A 23 -4.89 9.64 26.02
CA GLN A 23 -4.22 8.68 26.88
C GLN A 23 -5.09 8.40 28.11
N ALA A 24 -5.70 7.22 28.16
CA ALA A 24 -6.23 6.66 29.39
C ALA A 24 -5.06 6.05 30.20
N ASP A 25 -4.35 6.88 31.00
CA ASP A 25 -3.40 6.55 32.11
C ASP A 25 -2.38 5.38 31.96
N GLY A 26 -2.29 4.72 30.81
CA GLY A 26 -1.35 3.66 30.48
C GLY A 26 -0.40 4.13 29.39
N HIS A 27 0.90 3.96 29.61
CA HIS A 27 1.90 4.20 28.58
C HIS A 27 1.66 3.19 27.46
N LEU A 28 1.39 3.66 26.23
CA LEU A 28 1.34 2.79 25.06
C LEU A 28 2.71 2.10 24.89
N PRO A 29 2.76 0.86 24.38
CA PRO A 29 4.03 0.22 24.08
C PRO A 29 4.88 1.04 23.12
N ASP A 30 6.20 0.95 23.25
CA ASP A 30 7.14 1.76 22.45
C ASP A 30 6.86 1.65 20.94
N TRP A 31 6.62 0.42 20.45
CA TRP A 31 6.36 0.14 19.04
C TRP A 31 5.15 0.87 18.46
N VAL A 32 4.19 1.28 19.30
CA VAL A 32 2.99 2.03 18.90
C VAL A 32 3.31 3.51 18.68
N THR A 33 4.26 4.05 19.44
CA THR A 33 4.59 5.49 19.47
C THR A 33 5.82 5.87 18.66
N MET A 34 6.63 4.89 18.23
CA MET A 34 7.75 5.09 17.31
C MET A 34 7.32 5.84 16.05
N SER A 35 8.22 6.62 15.45
CA SER A 35 8.05 7.04 14.05
C SER A 35 8.04 5.84 13.12
N ASP A 36 7.47 5.97 11.91
CA ASP A 36 7.43 4.84 10.96
C ASP A 36 8.83 4.36 10.57
N ARG A 37 9.81 5.27 10.54
CA ARG A 37 11.22 4.92 10.31
C ARG A 37 11.81 4.12 11.48
N GLU A 38 11.63 4.58 12.72
CA GLU A 38 12.12 3.86 13.90
C GLU A 38 11.48 2.48 14.02
N PHE A 39 10.16 2.38 13.74
CA PHE A 39 9.46 1.12 13.70
C PHE A 39 10.07 0.19 12.66
N ALA A 40 10.27 0.68 11.44
CA ALA A 40 10.85 -0.10 10.35
C ALA A 40 12.26 -0.60 10.68
N GLU A 41 13.14 0.27 11.20
CA GLU A 41 14.50 -0.09 11.60
C GLU A 41 14.52 -1.09 12.78
N ALA A 42 13.60 -0.95 13.75
CA ALA A 42 13.53 -1.82 14.93
C ALA A 42 12.96 -3.22 14.62
N HIS A 43 12.11 -3.36 13.60
CA HIS A 43 11.40 -4.61 13.29
C HIS A 43 11.80 -5.25 11.95
N VAL A 44 12.81 -4.71 11.25
CA VAL A 44 13.25 -5.24 9.94
C VAL A 44 13.64 -6.71 10.00
N ASP A 45 14.31 -7.14 11.08
CA ASP A 45 14.74 -8.54 11.24
C ASP A 45 13.54 -9.48 11.41
N MET A 46 12.50 -9.05 12.11
CA MET A 46 11.25 -9.82 12.22
C MET A 46 10.52 -9.85 10.88
N ALA A 47 10.39 -8.68 10.25
CA ALA A 47 9.68 -8.49 8.99
C ALA A 47 10.29 -9.31 7.83
N PHE A 48 11.61 -9.45 7.82
CA PHE A 48 12.37 -10.14 6.76
C PHE A 48 12.97 -11.48 7.19
N SER A 49 12.57 -12.00 8.34
CA SER A 49 12.92 -13.36 8.78
C SER A 49 12.22 -14.42 7.92
N ASP A 50 12.66 -15.67 8.00
CA ASP A 50 11.91 -16.82 7.48
C ASP A 50 10.87 -17.36 8.49
N ASP A 51 10.66 -16.68 9.62
CA ASP A 51 9.67 -17.03 10.64
C ASP A 51 8.34 -16.35 10.33
N LEU A 52 7.37 -17.13 9.86
CA LEU A 52 6.05 -16.62 9.48
C LEU A 52 5.27 -16.04 10.67
N GLU A 53 5.47 -16.55 11.88
CA GLU A 53 4.80 -16.00 13.07
C GLU A 53 5.35 -14.60 13.39
N ALA A 54 6.67 -14.42 13.30
CA ALA A 54 7.31 -13.11 13.46
C ALA A 54 6.88 -12.12 12.36
N GLN A 55 6.79 -12.56 11.10
CA GLN A 55 6.27 -11.73 10.01
C GLN A 55 4.80 -11.34 10.25
N SER A 56 3.97 -12.28 10.66
CA SER A 56 2.56 -12.01 11.00
C SER A 56 2.43 -11.03 12.17
N ALA A 57 3.29 -11.13 13.19
CA ALA A 57 3.33 -10.15 14.28
C ALA A 57 3.59 -8.73 13.75
N VAL A 58 4.58 -8.55 12.87
CA VAL A 58 4.84 -7.25 12.23
C VAL A 58 3.65 -6.78 11.40
N ALA A 59 2.99 -7.68 10.65
CA ALA A 59 1.80 -7.34 9.88
C ALA A 59 0.67 -6.80 10.78
N TRP A 60 0.41 -7.45 11.91
CA TRP A 60 -0.58 -7.01 12.90
C TRP A 60 -0.20 -5.69 13.57
N MET A 61 1.07 -5.49 13.92
CA MET A 61 1.56 -4.21 14.45
C MET A 61 1.37 -3.07 13.44
N LEU A 62 1.66 -3.28 12.16
CA LEU A 62 1.45 -2.30 11.11
C LEU A 62 -0.04 -1.97 10.91
N PHE A 63 -0.90 -3.00 10.90
CA PHE A 63 -2.34 -2.80 10.82
C PHE A 63 -2.87 -2.00 12.01
N ALA A 64 -2.40 -2.30 13.21
CA ALA A 64 -2.77 -1.58 14.42
C ALA A 64 -2.30 -0.11 14.37
N ARG A 65 -1.03 0.15 14.00
CA ARG A 65 -0.49 1.51 13.83
C ARG A 65 -1.27 2.32 12.81
N ALA A 66 -1.53 1.76 11.63
CA ALA A 66 -2.29 2.44 10.59
C ALA A 66 -3.70 2.82 11.07
N ASN A 67 -4.33 1.95 11.87
CA ASN A 67 -5.70 2.13 12.33
C ASN A 67 -5.84 2.81 13.70
N GLN A 68 -4.76 3.34 14.28
CA GLN A 68 -4.87 4.17 15.48
C GLN A 68 -5.88 5.29 15.28
N GLN A 69 -6.74 5.51 16.25
CA GLN A 69 -7.79 6.52 16.13
C GLN A 69 -7.21 7.91 16.38
N VAL A 70 -7.47 8.83 15.45
CA VAL A 70 -7.11 10.24 15.54
C VAL A 70 -8.40 11.07 15.68
N ASP A 71 -8.41 11.95 16.67
CA ASP A 71 -9.52 12.88 16.88
C ASP A 71 -9.59 13.93 15.75
N THR A 72 -10.81 14.19 15.30
CA THR A 72 -11.16 15.26 14.37
C THR A 72 -12.22 16.16 15.00
N ALA A 73 -12.56 17.27 14.35
CA ALA A 73 -13.65 18.14 14.81
C ALA A 73 -15.03 17.44 14.86
N THR A 74 -15.22 16.34 14.14
CA THR A 74 -16.52 15.68 13.95
C THR A 74 -16.56 14.21 14.37
N GLY A 75 -15.50 13.68 14.97
CA GLY A 75 -15.39 12.27 15.36
C GLY A 75 -13.96 11.75 15.30
N GLN A 76 -13.81 10.43 15.27
CA GLN A 76 -12.52 9.75 15.16
C GLN A 76 -12.36 9.07 13.81
N ILE A 77 -11.12 9.01 13.32
CA ILE A 77 -10.74 8.31 12.08
C ILE A 77 -9.45 7.53 12.30
N SER A 78 -9.26 6.44 11.56
CA SER A 78 -7.97 5.74 11.52
C SER A 78 -6.87 6.69 11.01
N ALA A 79 -5.67 6.61 11.59
CA ALA A 79 -4.57 7.54 11.36
C ALA A 79 -4.22 7.68 9.88
N TRP A 80 -4.24 6.58 9.13
CA TRP A 80 -3.97 6.59 7.70
C TRP A 80 -4.94 7.45 6.87
N HIS A 81 -6.16 7.72 7.36
CA HIS A 81 -7.06 8.65 6.69
C HIS A 81 -6.53 10.08 6.69
N THR A 82 -5.68 10.44 7.64
CA THR A 82 -5.09 11.79 7.70
C THR A 82 -3.99 12.00 6.67
N TRP A 83 -3.53 10.93 6.03
CA TRP A 83 -2.40 10.94 5.13
C TRP A 83 -2.75 11.46 3.72
N PRO A 84 -1.76 11.98 2.98
CA PRO A 84 -1.90 12.37 1.59
C PRO A 84 -2.48 11.27 0.70
N THR A 85 -3.47 11.63 -0.12
CA THR A 85 -4.09 10.75 -1.12
C THR A 85 -3.37 10.83 -2.47
N ASP A 86 -3.78 10.01 -3.44
CA ASP A 86 -3.35 10.17 -4.84
C ASP A 86 -3.55 11.58 -5.39
N ALA A 87 -4.67 12.24 -5.08
CA ALA A 87 -4.94 13.58 -5.57
C ALA A 87 -4.04 14.65 -4.93
N ASP A 88 -3.61 14.42 -3.69
CA ASP A 88 -2.69 15.31 -2.97
C ASP A 88 -1.26 15.13 -3.45
N THR A 89 -0.84 13.89 -3.72
CA THR A 89 0.52 13.58 -4.19
C THR A 89 0.70 13.88 -5.68
N PHE A 90 -0.26 13.47 -6.52
CA PHE A 90 -0.28 13.56 -7.98
C PHE A 90 -1.42 14.48 -8.45
N PRO A 91 -1.31 15.80 -8.20
CA PRO A 91 -2.37 16.73 -8.54
C PRO A 91 -2.62 16.77 -10.05
N ALA A 92 -3.85 17.12 -10.44
CA ALA A 92 -4.16 17.42 -11.83
C ALA A 92 -3.27 18.56 -12.37
N PRO A 93 -3.06 18.67 -13.70
CA PRO A 93 -2.24 19.73 -14.28
C PRO A 93 -2.64 21.13 -13.76
N GLY A 94 -1.66 21.86 -13.21
CA GLY A 94 -1.86 23.17 -12.59
C GLY A 94 -2.19 23.15 -11.10
N GLY A 95 -2.44 21.98 -10.50
CA GLY A 95 -2.56 21.81 -9.05
C GLY A 95 -1.20 21.79 -8.35
N THR A 96 -1.21 21.96 -7.04
CA THR A 96 -0.02 21.89 -6.17
C THR A 96 -0.11 20.65 -5.31
N ALA A 97 0.99 19.88 -5.27
CA ALA A 97 1.04 18.69 -4.42
C ALA A 97 1.07 19.10 -2.95
N SER A 98 0.48 18.28 -2.09
CA SER A 98 0.46 18.47 -0.64
C SER A 98 0.81 17.15 0.05
N CYS A 99 1.78 17.20 0.95
CA CYS A 99 2.14 16.06 1.80
C CYS A 99 1.71 16.27 3.26
N ALA A 100 0.84 17.25 3.50
CA ALA A 100 0.38 17.58 4.83
C ALA A 100 -0.53 16.49 5.40
N VAL A 101 -0.26 16.10 6.65
CA VAL A 101 -1.19 15.32 7.45
C VAL A 101 -2.33 16.22 7.89
N THR A 102 -3.56 15.84 7.55
CA THR A 102 -4.74 16.65 7.87
C THR A 102 -5.75 15.80 8.64
N PRO A 103 -5.92 16.02 9.96
CA PRO A 103 -6.90 15.29 10.79
C PRO A 103 -8.32 15.83 10.55
N VAL A 104 -8.77 15.76 9.30
CA VAL A 104 -10.08 16.21 8.86
C VAL A 104 -10.80 15.04 8.22
N MET A 105 -12.03 14.82 8.66
CA MET A 105 -12.97 13.92 8.02
C MET A 105 -13.27 14.44 6.61
N ARG A 106 -12.73 13.76 5.59
CA ARG A 106 -13.12 13.97 4.18
C ARG A 106 -14.61 13.69 3.99
N ASP A 107 -15.22 14.37 3.04
CA ASP A 107 -16.62 14.16 2.71
C ASP A 107 -16.90 12.73 2.17
N ILE A 108 -15.98 12.23 1.35
CA ILE A 108 -15.97 10.89 0.75
C ILE A 108 -14.50 10.43 0.75
N PRO A 109 -14.21 9.13 0.93
CA PRO A 109 -12.88 8.59 0.65
C PRO A 109 -12.37 9.00 -0.74
N ALA A 110 -11.07 9.21 -0.90
CA ALA A 110 -10.50 9.72 -2.14
C ALA A 110 -10.38 8.59 -3.20
N PHE A 111 -11.52 8.23 -3.79
CA PHE A 111 -11.59 7.07 -4.67
C PHE A 111 -10.74 7.20 -5.93
N VAL A 112 -10.02 6.12 -6.25
CA VAL A 112 -9.30 5.92 -7.51
C VAL A 112 -10.30 5.93 -8.66
N LYS A 113 -10.15 6.92 -9.56
CA LYS A 113 -11.11 7.18 -10.65
C LYS A 113 -10.91 6.33 -11.90
N SER A 114 -9.75 5.71 -12.05
CA SER A 114 -9.42 4.89 -13.22
C SER A 114 -8.29 3.95 -12.87
N LYS A 115 -8.49 2.67 -13.15
CA LYS A 115 -7.45 1.66 -13.18
C LYS A 115 -7.34 1.12 -14.59
N LYS A 116 -6.71 1.86 -15.51
CA LYS A 116 -6.37 1.24 -16.80
C LYS A 116 -5.11 0.42 -16.60
N VAL A 117 -5.28 -0.73 -15.97
CA VAL A 117 -4.25 -1.76 -15.92
C VAL A 117 -4.29 -2.44 -17.28
N LEU A 118 -3.25 -2.24 -18.10
CA LEU A 118 -3.16 -2.83 -19.44
C LEU A 118 -2.91 -4.36 -19.42
N ALA A 119 -2.94 -4.98 -18.24
CA ALA A 119 -2.86 -6.42 -18.03
C ALA A 119 -4.18 -7.19 -18.27
N GLY A 120 -5.17 -6.56 -18.91
CA GLY A 120 -6.40 -7.23 -19.33
C GLY A 120 -7.63 -6.88 -18.48
N LYS A 121 -8.57 -6.17 -19.12
CA LYS A 121 -10.00 -6.08 -18.81
C LYS A 121 -10.48 -5.51 -17.46
N ALA A 122 -9.63 -5.07 -16.53
CA ALA A 122 -10.13 -4.34 -15.36
C ALA A 122 -10.39 -2.87 -15.72
N ASP A 123 -11.65 -2.46 -15.90
CA ASP A 123 -12.06 -1.05 -15.88
C ASP A 123 -12.87 -0.83 -14.62
N ALA A 124 -12.24 -0.23 -13.61
CA ALA A 124 -12.92 0.13 -12.38
C ALA A 124 -13.79 1.38 -12.62
N GLN A 125 -14.96 1.22 -13.25
CA GLN A 125 -16.06 2.14 -13.02
C GLN A 125 -16.75 1.79 -11.70
N ALA A 126 -16.06 1.99 -10.58
CA ALA A 126 -16.72 1.98 -9.29
C ALA A 126 -17.60 3.24 -9.22
N SER A 127 -18.92 3.08 -9.10
CA SER A 127 -19.77 4.20 -8.71
C SER A 127 -19.38 4.59 -7.28
N ALA A 128 -18.90 5.82 -7.06
CA ALA A 128 -18.54 6.34 -5.74
C ALA A 128 -19.66 6.15 -4.67
N ALA A 129 -20.91 5.99 -5.10
CA ALA A 129 -22.05 5.69 -4.24
C ALA A 129 -22.01 4.30 -3.57
N LYS A 130 -21.22 3.33 -4.09
CA LYS A 130 -21.16 1.94 -3.60
C LYS A 130 -19.79 1.54 -3.03
N GLY A 131 -18.93 2.52 -2.79
CA GLY A 131 -17.54 2.31 -2.40
C GLY A 131 -16.58 2.26 -3.60
N GLY A 132 -15.31 2.02 -3.31
CA GLY A 132 -14.21 2.18 -4.25
C GLY A 132 -12.88 1.88 -3.58
N GLU A 133 -11.79 2.03 -4.32
CA GLU A 133 -10.46 1.96 -3.71
C GLU A 133 -9.92 3.34 -3.44
N GLU A 134 -9.14 3.49 -2.38
CA GLU A 134 -8.44 4.71 -2.02
C GLU A 134 -6.96 4.36 -1.80
N VAL A 135 -6.06 5.23 -2.26
CA VAL A 135 -4.63 5.09 -2.02
C VAL A 135 -4.15 6.29 -1.24
N THR A 136 -3.45 6.02 -0.14
CA THR A 136 -2.82 7.02 0.73
C THR A 136 -1.36 6.66 0.99
N ARG A 137 -0.56 7.65 1.37
CA ARG A 137 0.87 7.47 1.65
C ARG A 137 1.27 8.23 2.88
N SER A 138 2.13 7.65 3.69
CA SER A 138 2.87 8.37 4.73
C SER A 138 3.43 9.71 4.21
N PRO A 139 3.48 10.75 5.05
CA PRO A 139 4.07 12.04 4.69
C PRO A 139 5.48 11.89 4.10
N GLU A 140 6.31 11.04 4.68
CA GLU A 140 7.68 10.76 4.25
C GLU A 140 7.73 10.22 2.83
N GLY A 141 6.84 9.29 2.50
CA GLY A 141 6.69 8.76 1.15
C GLY A 141 6.24 9.84 0.16
N CYS A 142 5.21 10.62 0.51
CA CYS A 142 4.73 11.72 -0.33
C CYS A 142 5.83 12.76 -0.59
N GLU A 143 6.52 13.21 0.46
CA GLU A 143 7.55 14.24 0.39
C GLU A 143 8.70 13.80 -0.50
N TYR A 144 9.13 12.53 -0.39
CA TYR A 144 10.15 11.99 -1.28
C TYR A 144 9.72 12.10 -2.76
N LEU A 145 8.50 11.66 -3.08
CA LEU A 145 7.99 11.69 -4.46
C LEU A 145 7.94 13.12 -5.01
N VAL A 146 7.41 14.06 -4.23
CA VAL A 146 7.28 15.46 -4.64
C VAL A 146 8.65 16.12 -4.77
N ASN A 147 9.55 15.94 -3.79
CA ASN A 147 10.87 16.58 -3.77
C ASN A 147 11.79 16.06 -4.88
N LYS A 148 11.62 14.81 -5.32
CA LYS A 148 12.37 14.22 -6.43
C LYS A 148 11.71 14.47 -7.80
N GLY A 149 10.55 15.13 -7.84
CA GLY A 149 9.78 15.35 -9.07
C GLY A 149 9.14 14.08 -9.63
N LEU A 150 9.07 13.01 -8.84
CA LEU A 150 8.49 11.72 -9.26
C LEU A 150 6.97 11.74 -9.30
N ASN A 151 6.34 12.84 -8.89
CA ASN A 151 4.90 13.03 -8.89
C ASN A 151 4.33 13.59 -10.21
N THR A 152 5.15 13.81 -11.24
CA THR A 152 4.71 14.25 -12.57
C THR A 152 5.48 13.51 -13.66
N LYS A 153 4.88 13.28 -14.83
CA LYS A 153 5.59 12.55 -15.90
C LYS A 153 6.85 13.29 -16.36
N ALA A 154 6.76 14.61 -16.47
CA ALA A 154 7.89 15.46 -16.85
C ALA A 154 9.00 15.45 -15.79
N GLY A 155 8.65 15.43 -14.50
CA GLY A 155 9.61 15.36 -13.42
C GLY A 155 10.31 14.00 -13.34
N VAL A 156 9.61 12.88 -13.58
CA VAL A 156 10.23 11.55 -13.73
C VAL A 156 11.24 11.55 -14.88
N ALA A 157 10.86 12.09 -16.04
CA ALA A 157 11.76 12.23 -17.18
C ALA A 157 13.01 13.05 -16.84
N GLY A 158 12.84 14.14 -16.10
CA GLY A 158 13.92 15.00 -15.62
C GLY A 158 14.83 14.31 -14.60
N TYR A 159 14.25 13.56 -13.66
CA TYR A 159 14.98 12.82 -12.62
C TYR A 159 15.95 11.81 -13.23
N PHE A 160 15.53 11.09 -14.26
CA PHE A 160 16.36 10.09 -14.94
C PHE A 160 17.27 10.63 -16.04
N GLN A 161 17.42 11.96 -16.17
CA GLN A 161 18.51 12.53 -16.97
C GLN A 161 19.89 12.27 -16.35
N ASP A 162 19.93 12.08 -15.03
CA ASP A 162 21.11 11.59 -14.34
C ASP A 162 21.23 10.06 -14.54
N PRO A 163 22.32 9.57 -15.16
CA PRO A 163 22.50 8.13 -15.39
C PRO A 163 22.57 7.32 -14.07
N ASP A 164 22.97 7.94 -12.96
CA ASP A 164 23.11 7.31 -11.66
C ASP A 164 21.84 7.40 -10.80
N ALA A 165 20.82 8.13 -11.28
CA ALA A 165 19.53 8.24 -10.61
C ALA A 165 18.90 6.86 -10.39
N PHE A 166 18.39 6.67 -9.18
CA PHE A 166 17.80 5.43 -8.70
C PHE A 166 16.78 5.77 -7.62
N VAL A 167 15.53 5.39 -7.88
CA VAL A 167 14.46 5.56 -6.90
C VAL A 167 14.68 4.56 -5.78
N ASP A 168 14.75 5.06 -4.56
CA ASP A 168 14.84 4.31 -3.31
C ASP A 168 14.08 5.13 -2.27
N MET A 169 12.84 4.71 -2.00
CA MET A 169 11.96 5.37 -1.06
C MET A 169 12.58 5.37 0.35
N PRO A 170 12.27 6.35 1.20
CA PRO A 170 12.86 6.39 2.54
C PRO A 170 12.37 5.20 3.39
N ILE A 171 13.26 4.64 4.21
CA ILE A 171 12.88 3.65 5.23
C ILE A 171 11.81 4.27 6.15
N GLY A 172 10.75 3.52 6.40
CA GLY A 172 9.53 4.00 7.07
C GLY A 172 8.46 4.52 6.12
N ALA A 173 8.72 4.64 4.81
CA ALA A 173 7.66 4.98 3.85
C ALA A 173 6.58 3.91 3.87
N VAL A 174 5.34 4.32 4.16
CA VAL A 174 4.13 3.50 4.09
C VAL A 174 3.29 3.93 2.89
N GLU A 175 2.79 2.95 2.14
CA GLU A 175 1.67 3.12 1.21
C GLU A 175 0.52 2.20 1.63
N ILE A 176 -0.69 2.76 1.65
CA ILE A 176 -1.93 2.03 1.94
C ILE A 176 -2.85 2.10 0.74
N LYS A 177 -3.38 0.94 0.37
CA LYS A 177 -4.48 0.82 -0.56
C LYS A 177 -5.67 0.21 0.16
N ALA A 178 -6.74 0.98 0.32
CA ALA A 178 -7.95 0.57 1.01
C ALA A 178 -9.05 0.22 0.00
N ARG A 179 -9.91 -0.74 0.36
CA ARG A 179 -11.15 -1.03 -0.36
C ARG A 179 -12.35 -0.74 0.53
N TRP A 180 -13.23 0.07 -0.01
CA TRP A 180 -14.48 0.50 0.60
C TRP A 180 -15.69 -0.15 -0.07
N ALA A 181 -16.71 -0.44 0.72
CA ALA A 181 -17.99 -0.96 0.26
C ALA A 181 -19.16 -0.24 0.95
N GLU A 182 -20.38 -0.56 0.49
CA GLU A 182 -21.62 -0.11 1.13
C GLU A 182 -21.73 -0.66 2.57
N PRO A 183 -22.01 0.19 3.57
CA PRO A 183 -22.12 -0.22 4.96
C PRO A 183 -23.46 -0.91 5.26
N GLY A 184 -23.53 -1.65 6.37
CA GLY A 184 -24.80 -2.22 6.87
C GLY A 184 -25.37 -3.37 6.04
N THR A 185 -24.58 -3.96 5.14
CA THR A 185 -24.96 -5.18 4.40
C THR A 185 -24.58 -6.43 5.21
N PRO A 186 -25.13 -7.61 4.92
CA PRO A 186 -24.71 -8.85 5.58
C PRO A 186 -23.19 -9.13 5.50
N THR A 187 -22.52 -8.62 4.45
CA THR A 187 -21.08 -8.77 4.23
C THR A 187 -20.24 -7.62 4.77
N THR A 188 -20.85 -6.57 5.32
CA THR A 188 -20.16 -5.39 5.88
C THR A 188 -20.61 -5.02 7.30
N GLU A 189 -21.54 -5.77 7.89
CA GLU A 189 -21.98 -5.60 9.27
C GLU A 189 -20.83 -5.89 10.25
N GLY A 190 -20.46 -4.88 11.05
CA GLY A 190 -19.36 -4.94 12.03
C GLY A 190 -18.01 -4.47 11.48
N ALA A 191 -17.90 -4.23 10.17
CA ALA A 191 -16.71 -3.64 9.59
C ALA A 191 -16.49 -2.21 10.14
N TYR A 192 -15.23 -1.80 10.22
CA TYR A 192 -14.87 -0.40 10.49
C TYR A 192 -15.60 0.51 9.50
N SER A 193 -16.35 1.49 10.03
CA SER A 193 -17.11 2.42 9.22
C SER A 193 -16.52 3.83 9.27
N TYR A 194 -16.47 4.43 8.10
CA TYR A 194 -16.06 5.80 7.89
C TYR A 194 -17.29 6.64 7.51
N ARG A 195 -17.63 7.64 8.32
CA ARG A 195 -18.78 8.52 8.08
C ARG A 195 -18.33 9.92 7.65
N GLY A 196 -18.30 10.15 6.34
CA GLY A 196 -18.18 11.48 5.77
C GLY A 196 -19.53 12.20 5.69
N ALA A 197 -19.56 13.44 5.19
CA ALA A 197 -20.81 14.21 5.12
C ALA A 197 -21.76 13.70 4.02
N SER A 198 -21.20 13.10 2.96
CA SER A 198 -21.91 12.55 1.80
C SER A 198 -22.34 11.10 1.99
N GLY A 199 -21.88 10.41 3.03
CA GLY A 199 -22.25 9.02 3.27
C GLY A 199 -21.36 8.28 4.26
N GLU A 200 -21.68 7.01 4.44
CA GLU A 200 -20.92 6.08 5.26
C GLU A 200 -20.36 4.97 4.37
N TYR A 201 -19.17 4.49 4.71
CA TYR A 201 -18.43 3.49 3.94
C TYR A 201 -17.85 2.45 4.89
N ALA A 202 -17.94 1.17 4.53
CA ALA A 202 -17.35 0.08 5.29
C ALA A 202 -16.00 -0.31 4.69
N LEU A 203 -14.95 -0.38 5.51
CA LEU A 203 -13.64 -0.87 5.09
C LEU A 203 -13.69 -2.39 4.96
N VAL A 204 -13.47 -2.91 3.76
CA VAL A 204 -13.49 -4.36 3.51
C VAL A 204 -12.11 -4.94 3.26
N GLY A 205 -11.10 -4.10 3.01
CA GLY A 205 -9.74 -4.57 2.91
C GLY A 205 -8.69 -3.47 2.87
N LEU A 206 -7.45 -3.84 3.19
CA LEU A 206 -6.27 -2.99 3.21
C LEU A 206 -5.07 -3.74 2.62
N HIS A 207 -4.32 -3.12 1.72
CA HIS A 207 -2.93 -3.50 1.46
C HIS A 207 -2.05 -2.50 2.20
N LEU A 208 -1.07 -3.01 2.95
CA LEU A 208 -0.06 -2.25 3.65
C LEU A 208 1.29 -2.61 3.03
N MET A 209 1.99 -1.59 2.52
CA MET A 209 3.34 -1.72 1.95
C MET A 209 4.25 -0.78 2.73
N VAL A 210 5.30 -1.32 3.34
CA VAL A 210 6.22 -0.55 4.18
C VAL A 210 7.65 -0.78 3.75
N LYS A 211 8.37 0.31 3.54
CA LYS A 211 9.81 0.28 3.24
C LYS A 211 10.59 0.00 4.52
N MET A 212 11.19 -1.19 4.63
CA MET A 212 11.95 -1.59 5.82
C MET A 212 13.47 -1.59 5.61
N ALA A 213 13.94 -1.73 4.36
CA ALA A 213 15.36 -1.70 4.03
C ALA A 213 15.61 -1.04 2.65
N PRO A 214 16.85 -0.61 2.33
CA PRO A 214 17.18 -0.03 1.03
C PRO A 214 16.88 -0.97 -0.13
N THR A 215 16.52 -0.42 -1.30
CA THR A 215 16.30 -1.24 -2.50
C THR A 215 17.60 -1.86 -3.00
N PRO A 216 17.65 -3.17 -3.25
CA PRO A 216 18.80 -3.77 -3.93
C PRO A 216 18.93 -3.20 -5.35
N ARG A 217 20.17 -2.99 -5.81
CA ARG A 217 20.43 -2.43 -7.16
C ARG A 217 19.97 -3.35 -8.28
N ASP A 218 19.89 -4.64 -8.02
CA ASP A 218 19.41 -5.70 -8.90
C ASP A 218 17.98 -6.16 -8.53
N MET A 219 17.10 -5.22 -8.15
CA MET A 219 15.76 -5.50 -7.61
C MET A 219 14.86 -6.40 -8.45
N TYR A 220 15.07 -6.49 -9.77
CA TYR A 220 14.27 -7.35 -10.62
C TYR A 220 14.58 -8.85 -10.43
N THR A 221 15.74 -9.16 -9.85
CA THR A 221 16.22 -10.54 -9.65
C THR A 221 16.58 -10.86 -8.21
N SER A 222 16.77 -9.83 -7.38
CA SER A 222 17.14 -9.99 -5.98
C SER A 222 15.99 -10.57 -5.16
N GLU A 223 16.30 -11.55 -4.32
CA GLU A 223 15.41 -12.02 -3.26
C GLU A 223 15.67 -11.29 -1.94
N GLN A 224 16.58 -10.31 -1.92
CA GLN A 224 16.80 -9.48 -0.74
C GLN A 224 15.64 -8.49 -0.60
N PRO A 225 14.84 -8.61 0.47
CA PRO A 225 13.66 -7.79 0.63
C PRO A 225 14.02 -6.35 0.99
N SER A 226 13.25 -5.40 0.46
CA SER A 226 13.32 -3.98 0.83
C SER A 226 11.96 -3.45 1.31
N TRP A 227 10.88 -4.03 0.79
CA TRP A 227 9.51 -3.73 1.16
C TRP A 227 8.85 -4.92 1.84
N PHE A 228 8.14 -4.65 2.93
CA PHE A 228 7.24 -5.60 3.59
C PHE A 228 5.81 -5.38 3.11
N TRP A 229 5.16 -6.44 2.64
CA TRP A 229 3.80 -6.40 2.11
C TRP A 229 2.91 -7.27 2.95
N THR A 230 1.73 -6.77 3.27
CA THR A 230 0.66 -7.56 3.88
C THR A 230 -0.70 -7.04 3.43
N THR A 231 -1.70 -7.92 3.42
CA THR A 231 -3.08 -7.58 3.10
C THR A 231 -3.99 -8.01 4.23
N PHE A 232 -4.89 -7.13 4.67
CA PHE A 232 -5.92 -7.40 5.67
C PHE A 232 -7.29 -7.38 5.02
N GLU A 233 -8.12 -8.37 5.34
CA GLU A 233 -9.48 -8.47 4.83
C GLU A 233 -10.48 -8.59 5.97
N PHE A 234 -11.66 -7.99 5.78
CA PHE A 234 -12.77 -8.18 6.68
C PHE A 234 -13.27 -9.63 6.59
N GLY A 235 -13.44 -10.30 7.73
CA GLY A 235 -13.70 -11.74 7.80
C GLY A 235 -14.99 -12.21 7.12
N LYS A 236 -15.95 -11.31 6.87
CA LYS A 236 -17.20 -11.61 6.15
C LYS A 236 -17.11 -11.37 4.64
N ASN A 237 -15.94 -11.07 4.08
CA ASN A 237 -15.76 -10.90 2.64
C ASN A 237 -16.13 -12.19 1.87
N PRO A 238 -16.97 -12.10 0.83
CA PRO A 238 -17.30 -13.26 0.00
C PRO A 238 -16.07 -13.86 -0.67
N GLY A 239 -15.87 -15.17 -0.52
CA GLY A 239 -14.77 -15.89 -1.16
C GLY A 239 -13.42 -15.78 -0.45
N LEU A 240 -13.33 -15.08 0.68
CA LEU A 240 -12.10 -14.93 1.47
C LEU A 240 -11.46 -16.29 1.82
N ALA A 241 -12.27 -17.25 2.26
CA ALA A 241 -11.78 -18.60 2.60
C ALA A 241 -11.15 -19.31 1.39
N ASN A 242 -11.72 -19.14 0.19
CA ASN A 242 -11.13 -19.69 -1.03
C ASN A 242 -9.81 -18.99 -1.37
N VAL A 243 -9.78 -17.65 -1.32
CA VAL A 243 -8.57 -16.87 -1.56
C VAL A 243 -7.43 -17.31 -0.64
N ARG A 244 -7.68 -17.46 0.66
CA ARG A 244 -6.67 -17.94 1.63
C ARG A 244 -6.17 -19.36 1.39
N SER A 245 -6.93 -20.19 0.67
CA SER A 245 -6.43 -21.50 0.23
C SER A 245 -5.44 -21.43 -0.95
N LEU A 246 -5.35 -20.27 -1.60
CA LEU A 246 -4.53 -20.04 -2.81
C LEU A 246 -3.30 -19.15 -2.53
N VAL A 247 -3.20 -18.52 -1.36
CA VAL A 247 -2.03 -17.72 -0.94
C VAL A 247 -0.92 -18.63 -0.43
N THR A 248 0.33 -18.19 -0.54
CA THR A 248 1.50 -19.03 -0.22
C THR A 248 1.76 -19.11 1.29
N TYR A 249 1.74 -17.96 1.97
CA TYR A 249 1.90 -17.90 3.42
C TYR A 249 0.64 -17.27 3.99
N ASN A 250 -0.09 -18.05 4.78
CA ASN A 250 -1.22 -17.55 5.53
C ASN A 250 -0.74 -16.84 6.81
N ASP A 251 -1.64 -16.10 7.46
CA ASP A 251 -1.41 -15.61 8.81
C ASP A 251 -1.01 -16.78 9.74
N ALA A 252 0.12 -16.63 10.41
CA ALA A 252 0.65 -17.60 11.36
C ALA A 252 0.52 -17.14 12.82
N LEU A 253 0.10 -15.89 13.07
CA LEU A 253 -0.05 -15.40 14.43
C LEU A 253 -1.34 -15.95 15.07
N PRO A 254 -1.28 -16.55 16.28
CA PRO A 254 -2.48 -16.93 17.02
C PRO A 254 -3.43 -15.75 17.25
N GLN A 255 -4.74 -16.01 17.15
CA GLN A 255 -5.76 -14.96 17.24
C GLN A 255 -5.71 -14.20 18.57
N ASP A 256 -5.42 -14.86 19.68
CA ASP A 256 -5.29 -14.23 20.99
C ASP A 256 -4.12 -13.23 21.04
N ALA A 257 -2.96 -13.59 20.46
CA ALA A 257 -1.82 -12.69 20.32
C ALA A 257 -2.15 -11.50 19.38
N ALA A 258 -2.88 -11.74 18.29
CA ALA A 258 -3.35 -10.66 17.41
C ALA A 258 -4.28 -9.67 18.15
N LEU A 259 -5.23 -10.19 18.95
CA LEU A 259 -6.13 -9.35 19.75
C LEU A 259 -5.39 -8.59 20.84
N GLU A 260 -4.33 -9.17 21.41
CA GLU A 260 -3.45 -8.48 22.37
C GLU A 260 -2.76 -7.27 21.71
N LEU A 261 -2.19 -7.43 20.51
CA LEU A 261 -1.58 -6.32 19.76
C LEU A 261 -2.58 -5.19 19.43
N LEU A 262 -3.82 -5.54 19.07
CA LEU A 262 -4.88 -4.55 18.84
C LEU A 262 -5.22 -3.79 20.13
N ASN A 263 -5.39 -4.51 21.24
CA ASN A 263 -5.70 -3.92 22.54
C ASN A 263 -4.55 -3.04 23.06
N GLU A 264 -3.30 -3.48 22.90
CA GLU A 264 -2.09 -2.71 23.19
C GLU A 264 -2.02 -1.37 22.43
N ALA A 265 -2.48 -1.37 21.17
CA ALA A 265 -2.58 -0.17 20.35
C ALA A 265 -3.80 0.70 20.68
N GLY A 266 -4.62 0.30 21.65
CA GLY A 266 -5.84 1.00 22.04
C GLY A 266 -6.98 0.89 21.01
N LEU A 267 -6.97 -0.15 20.19
CA LEU A 267 -8.01 -0.40 19.19
C LEU A 267 -9.16 -1.23 19.76
N ASP A 268 -10.37 -0.92 19.30
CA ASP A 268 -11.55 -1.72 19.59
C ASP A 268 -11.44 -3.10 18.94
N VAL A 269 -11.26 -4.13 19.78
CA VAL A 269 -11.13 -5.51 19.35
C VAL A 269 -12.41 -6.07 18.74
N ASP A 270 -13.58 -5.53 19.08
CA ASP A 270 -14.85 -5.99 18.50
C ASP A 270 -15.01 -5.55 17.05
N THR A 271 -14.40 -4.42 16.67
CA THR A 271 -14.37 -3.92 15.28
C THR A 271 -13.15 -4.43 14.53
N PHE A 272 -11.94 -4.18 15.05
CA PHE A 272 -10.70 -4.47 14.34
C PHE A 272 -10.29 -5.94 14.41
N GLY A 273 -10.76 -6.70 15.42
CA GLY A 273 -10.55 -8.15 15.50
C GLY A 273 -11.34 -8.95 14.46
N LEU A 274 -12.23 -8.30 13.70
CA LEU A 274 -12.94 -8.90 12.56
C LEU A 274 -12.14 -8.87 11.27
N TYR A 275 -10.97 -8.24 11.26
CA TYR A 275 -10.02 -8.29 10.15
C TYR A 275 -8.99 -9.38 10.42
N SER A 276 -8.39 -9.91 9.36
CA SER A 276 -7.20 -10.76 9.50
C SER A 276 -6.34 -10.65 8.25
N PRO A 277 -5.02 -10.79 8.37
CA PRO A 277 -4.18 -10.77 7.21
C PRO A 277 -4.42 -12.02 6.36
N ASN A 278 -4.31 -11.90 5.04
CA ASN A 278 -4.18 -13.08 4.19
C ASN A 278 -2.79 -13.67 4.29
N GLY A 279 -1.78 -12.86 4.60
CA GLY A 279 -0.39 -13.28 4.62
C GLY A 279 0.59 -12.12 4.52
N THR A 280 1.80 -12.46 4.12
CA THR A 280 2.89 -11.53 3.85
C THR A 280 3.62 -11.87 2.55
N GLN A 281 4.24 -10.87 1.93
CA GLN A 281 5.12 -11.07 0.78
C GLN A 281 6.30 -10.11 0.82
N ILE A 282 7.52 -10.65 0.85
CA ILE A 282 8.75 -9.84 0.95
C ILE A 282 9.72 -10.07 -0.22
N ARG A 283 9.49 -11.13 -1.00
CA ARG A 283 10.38 -11.59 -2.06
C ARG A 283 9.58 -12.27 -3.19
N PHE A 284 10.24 -12.63 -4.28
CA PHE A 284 9.59 -13.25 -5.43
C PHE A 284 9.26 -14.73 -5.15
N SER A 285 10.22 -15.46 -4.60
CA SER A 285 10.10 -16.91 -4.44
C SER A 285 10.22 -17.36 -2.99
N ASP A 286 9.65 -18.51 -2.65
CA ASP A 286 9.86 -19.21 -1.38
C ASP A 286 11.34 -19.64 -1.24
N ASN A 287 11.71 -20.17 -0.09
CA ASN A 287 13.01 -20.71 0.29
C ASN A 287 13.53 -21.78 -0.68
N ASP A 288 12.67 -22.41 -1.47
CA ASP A 288 13.07 -23.33 -2.54
C ASP A 288 13.61 -22.62 -3.80
N GLY A 289 13.46 -21.29 -3.89
CA GLY A 289 13.85 -20.45 -5.02
C GLY A 289 13.05 -20.69 -6.31
N LYS A 290 11.93 -21.42 -6.24
CA LYS A 290 11.14 -21.88 -7.39
C LYS A 290 9.66 -21.56 -7.25
N THR A 291 9.10 -21.78 -6.07
CA THR A 291 7.70 -21.53 -5.79
C THR A 291 7.49 -20.03 -5.67
N GLY A 292 6.66 -19.45 -6.54
CA GLY A 292 6.33 -18.02 -6.46
C GLY A 292 5.45 -17.74 -5.25
N ILE A 293 5.73 -16.66 -4.54
CA ILE A 293 4.92 -16.23 -3.40
C ILE A 293 3.71 -15.45 -3.90
N VAL A 294 2.54 -15.75 -3.34
CA VAL A 294 1.27 -15.09 -3.62
C VAL A 294 0.69 -14.60 -2.30
N LEU A 295 0.38 -13.30 -2.24
CA LEU A 295 -0.25 -12.65 -1.10
C LEU A 295 -1.78 -12.64 -1.20
N GLY A 296 -2.33 -12.27 -2.37
CA GLY A 296 -3.75 -12.38 -2.66
C GLY A 296 -4.66 -11.37 -1.94
N HIS A 297 -5.75 -10.96 -2.61
CA HIS A 297 -6.86 -10.23 -1.98
C HIS A 297 -8.19 -10.41 -2.72
N SER A 298 -9.26 -10.81 -2.01
CA SER A 298 -10.56 -11.12 -2.61
C SER A 298 -11.27 -9.90 -3.20
N MET A 299 -11.14 -8.73 -2.57
CA MET A 299 -11.83 -7.50 -3.00
C MET A 299 -11.00 -6.48 -3.80
N MET A 300 -9.68 -6.66 -3.98
CA MET A 300 -8.79 -5.65 -4.61
C MET A 300 -7.96 -6.17 -5.80
N GLU A 301 -7.94 -7.48 -6.01
CA GLU A 301 -7.12 -8.16 -7.04
C GLU A 301 -7.97 -8.96 -8.02
N ASP A 302 -9.13 -8.41 -8.38
CA ASP A 302 -10.04 -8.97 -9.39
C ASP A 302 -9.38 -9.23 -10.76
N PHE A 303 -8.29 -8.55 -11.06
CA PHE A 303 -7.46 -8.78 -12.25
C PHE A 303 -6.50 -9.98 -12.13
N ALA A 304 -6.14 -10.39 -10.91
CA ALA A 304 -5.11 -11.40 -10.68
C ALA A 304 -5.67 -12.80 -10.39
N GLY A 305 -6.85 -12.86 -9.79
CA GLY A 305 -7.55 -14.12 -9.54
C GLY A 305 -8.19 -14.68 -10.79
N VAL A 306 -7.97 -15.97 -11.08
CA VAL A 306 -8.53 -16.63 -12.26
C VAL A 306 -9.13 -17.99 -11.94
N ASN A 307 -10.17 -18.35 -12.68
CA ASN A 307 -10.65 -19.73 -12.78
C ASN A 307 -10.17 -20.32 -14.10
N ILE A 308 -9.25 -21.28 -14.05
CA ILE A 308 -8.65 -21.89 -15.25
C ILE A 308 -9.65 -22.66 -16.13
N ASN A 309 -10.79 -23.03 -15.55
CA ASN A 309 -11.84 -23.75 -16.26
C ASN A 309 -12.87 -22.81 -16.91
N MET A 310 -12.74 -21.49 -16.70
CA MET A 310 -13.62 -20.50 -17.30
C MET A 310 -12.90 -19.71 -18.40
N LYS A 311 -13.61 -19.50 -19.51
CA LYS A 311 -13.11 -18.72 -20.65
C LYS A 311 -12.96 -17.23 -20.34
N ASP A 312 -13.76 -16.74 -19.40
CA ASP A 312 -13.61 -15.42 -18.79
C ASP A 312 -13.34 -15.64 -17.30
N PRO A 313 -12.20 -15.15 -16.75
CA PRO A 313 -11.92 -15.28 -15.32
C PRO A 313 -13.08 -14.63 -14.56
N GLY A 314 -13.84 -15.43 -13.83
CA GLY A 314 -15.00 -14.94 -13.09
C GLY A 314 -14.53 -13.91 -12.06
N PRO A 315 -15.25 -12.78 -11.90
CA PRO A 315 -14.90 -11.74 -10.92
C PRO A 315 -15.14 -12.20 -9.48
N PHE A 316 -15.58 -13.44 -9.25
CA PHE A 316 -16.01 -13.96 -7.97
C PHE A 316 -14.86 -14.73 -7.31
N PRO A 317 -14.29 -14.22 -6.20
CA PRO A 317 -13.15 -14.86 -5.55
C PRO A 317 -13.42 -16.29 -5.06
N ALA A 318 -14.69 -16.63 -4.83
CA ALA A 318 -15.11 -17.97 -4.48
C ALA A 318 -14.87 -19.02 -5.58
N ASP A 319 -14.78 -18.59 -6.85
CA ASP A 319 -14.60 -19.47 -8.00
C ASP A 319 -13.14 -19.53 -8.48
N TRP A 320 -12.23 -18.77 -7.87
CA TRP A 320 -10.83 -18.75 -8.30
C TRP A 320 -10.16 -20.08 -8.01
N THR A 321 -9.29 -20.50 -8.93
CA THR A 321 -8.51 -21.74 -8.81
C THR A 321 -7.02 -21.45 -8.67
N MET A 322 -6.58 -20.24 -8.99
CA MET A 322 -5.20 -19.78 -8.83
C MET A 322 -5.11 -18.26 -8.97
N PHE A 323 -3.96 -17.72 -8.59
CA PHE A 323 -3.52 -16.37 -8.98
C PHE A 323 -2.61 -16.45 -10.21
N ASN A 324 -2.77 -15.52 -11.13
CA ASN A 324 -1.91 -15.36 -12.31
C ASN A 324 -0.89 -14.22 -12.16
N SER A 325 -0.93 -13.50 -11.04
CA SER A 325 -0.02 -12.42 -10.69
C SER A 325 0.21 -12.40 -9.17
N SER A 326 1.40 -12.00 -8.75
CA SER A 326 1.70 -11.69 -7.34
C SER A 326 1.95 -10.19 -7.16
N CYS A 327 1.61 -9.63 -6.00
CA CYS A 327 1.77 -8.19 -5.74
C CYS A 327 3.22 -7.77 -5.94
N HIS A 328 4.16 -8.52 -5.36
CA HIS A 328 5.58 -8.17 -5.43
C HIS A 328 6.13 -8.23 -6.86
N ALA A 329 5.83 -9.28 -7.63
CA ALA A 329 6.31 -9.38 -9.00
C ALA A 329 5.71 -8.31 -9.92
N CYS A 330 4.41 -8.07 -9.77
CA CYS A 330 3.70 -6.99 -10.44
C CYS A 330 4.32 -5.63 -10.09
N HIS A 331 4.57 -5.37 -8.81
CA HIS A 331 5.14 -4.10 -8.35
C HIS A 331 6.61 -3.91 -8.73
N ALA A 332 7.40 -4.98 -8.74
CA ALA A 332 8.78 -4.93 -9.18
C ALA A 332 8.92 -4.34 -10.59
N THR A 333 7.95 -4.55 -11.48
CA THR A 333 8.03 -4.05 -12.85
C THR A 333 7.62 -2.59 -12.99
N ALA A 334 7.25 -1.88 -11.92
CA ALA A 334 7.05 -0.43 -11.97
C ALA A 334 8.37 0.24 -12.38
N ALA A 335 8.47 0.64 -13.65
CA ALA A 335 9.71 1.12 -14.23
C ALA A 335 9.46 2.14 -15.35
N TYR A 336 10.48 2.94 -15.64
CA TYR A 336 10.44 4.01 -16.62
C TYR A 336 11.42 3.75 -17.76
N ASP A 337 10.92 3.77 -18.99
CA ASP A 337 11.71 3.74 -20.22
C ASP A 337 12.19 5.15 -20.53
N THR A 338 13.48 5.41 -20.33
CA THR A 338 14.08 6.72 -20.60
C THR A 338 14.21 7.02 -22.09
N ALA A 339 14.26 6.00 -22.95
CA ALA A 339 14.36 6.18 -24.40
C ALA A 339 13.00 6.57 -25.02
N ASN A 340 11.92 5.95 -24.56
CA ASN A 340 10.56 6.18 -25.09
C ASN A 340 9.71 7.13 -24.23
N ALA A 341 10.22 7.58 -23.09
CA ALA A 341 9.51 8.42 -22.13
C ALA A 341 8.15 7.82 -21.72
N SER A 342 8.15 6.52 -21.44
CA SER A 342 6.96 5.73 -21.12
C SER A 342 7.17 4.89 -19.86
N PHE A 343 6.08 4.56 -19.17
CA PHE A 343 6.10 3.58 -18.10
C PHE A 343 5.87 2.18 -18.66
N THR A 344 6.40 1.18 -17.99
CA THR A 344 6.15 -0.23 -18.30
C THR A 344 4.67 -0.58 -18.22
N GLN A 345 4.26 -1.56 -19.01
CA GLN A 345 2.98 -2.23 -18.80
C GLN A 345 3.12 -3.28 -17.70
N MET A 346 2.02 -3.52 -16.99
CA MET A 346 1.97 -4.48 -15.90
C MET A 346 1.93 -5.91 -16.46
N PRO A 347 2.91 -6.77 -16.14
CA PRO A 347 2.85 -8.17 -16.52
C PRO A 347 2.01 -8.96 -15.50
N LEU A 348 1.43 -10.07 -15.96
CA LEU A 348 0.77 -11.05 -15.09
C LEU A 348 1.78 -12.16 -14.77
N VAL A 349 2.54 -11.97 -13.69
CA VAL A 349 3.60 -12.90 -13.28
C VAL A 349 3.48 -13.24 -11.81
N VAL A 350 3.59 -14.54 -11.50
CA VAL A 350 3.74 -15.06 -10.15
C VAL A 350 5.19 -15.48 -9.96
N GLY A 351 5.81 -14.99 -8.89
CA GLY A 351 7.20 -15.29 -8.58
C GLY A 351 8.20 -14.52 -9.42
N ARG A 352 9.38 -15.11 -9.67
CA ARG A 352 10.47 -14.46 -10.40
C ARG A 352 10.05 -14.02 -11.79
N LEU A 353 10.51 -12.84 -12.18
CA LEU A 353 10.29 -12.33 -13.52
C LEU A 353 10.94 -13.26 -14.57
N PRO A 354 10.20 -13.72 -15.58
CA PRO A 354 10.77 -14.56 -16.62
C PRO A 354 11.74 -13.74 -17.47
N LYS A 355 12.64 -14.44 -18.19
CA LYS A 355 13.65 -13.80 -19.04
C LYS A 355 13.06 -12.77 -20.01
N SER A 356 11.87 -13.03 -20.56
CA SER A 356 11.20 -12.10 -21.47
C SER A 356 10.89 -10.74 -20.83
N GLU A 357 10.43 -10.73 -19.57
CA GLU A 357 10.18 -9.50 -18.82
C GLU A 357 11.50 -8.83 -18.43
N MET A 358 12.50 -9.62 -18.04
CA MET A 358 13.84 -9.12 -17.72
C MET A 358 14.51 -8.43 -18.91
N ASP A 359 14.39 -9.01 -20.11
CA ASP A 359 14.95 -8.44 -21.33
C ASP A 359 14.26 -7.10 -21.68
N ILE A 360 12.96 -6.94 -21.37
CA ILE A 360 12.25 -5.64 -21.47
C ILE A 360 12.80 -4.66 -20.43
N LEU A 361 12.88 -5.08 -19.17
CA LEU A 361 13.28 -4.22 -18.04
C LEU A 361 14.77 -3.83 -18.06
N ALA A 362 15.61 -4.51 -18.82
CA ALA A 362 17.04 -4.22 -18.93
C ALA A 362 17.36 -2.77 -19.38
N THR A 363 16.44 -2.13 -20.10
CA THR A 363 16.57 -0.73 -20.54
C THR A 363 15.78 0.26 -19.68
N HIS A 364 15.10 -0.22 -18.64
CA HIS A 364 14.23 0.59 -17.81
C HIS A 364 14.89 0.97 -16.48
N LYS A 365 14.44 2.10 -15.94
CA LYS A 365 14.82 2.56 -14.60
C LYS A 365 13.73 2.15 -13.60
N PRO A 366 14.06 1.42 -12.52
CA PRO A 366 13.07 1.01 -11.54
C PRO A 366 12.50 2.19 -10.75
N LEU A 367 11.27 2.03 -10.29
CA LEU A 367 10.53 3.00 -9.48
C LEU A 367 10.30 2.51 -8.05
N ASP A 368 11.18 1.64 -7.54
CA ASP A 368 11.12 1.09 -6.18
C ASP A 368 9.74 0.55 -5.78
N PHE A 369 9.14 -0.28 -6.63
CA PHE A 369 7.81 -0.87 -6.42
C PHE A 369 6.63 0.13 -6.39
N MET A 370 6.88 1.43 -6.60
CA MET A 370 5.89 2.51 -6.53
C MET A 370 5.10 2.67 -7.83
N TRP A 371 4.13 1.78 -8.06
CA TRP A 371 3.17 1.88 -9.17
C TRP A 371 2.43 3.20 -9.28
N PRO A 372 2.12 3.93 -8.19
CA PRO A 372 1.44 5.21 -8.34
C PRO A 372 2.24 6.23 -9.14
N ILE A 373 3.58 6.14 -9.17
CA ILE A 373 4.38 6.92 -10.12
C ILE A 373 3.97 6.57 -11.55
N ALA A 374 3.94 5.28 -11.90
CA ALA A 374 3.59 4.83 -13.25
C ALA A 374 2.13 5.11 -13.65
N PHE A 375 1.19 5.08 -12.70
CA PHE A 375 -0.25 5.27 -12.98
C PHE A 375 -0.72 6.72 -12.87
N GLN A 376 -0.16 7.50 -11.95
CA GLN A 376 -0.70 8.82 -11.58
C GLN A 376 0.18 9.98 -12.03
N ALA A 377 1.47 9.76 -12.31
CA ALA A 377 2.33 10.82 -12.88
C ALA A 377 1.90 11.10 -14.33
N LYS A 378 1.00 12.08 -14.49
CA LYS A 378 0.44 12.51 -15.77
C LYS A 378 1.36 13.43 -16.56
#